data_AF-A0A9N9XVY8-F1
#
_entry.id   AF-A0A9N9XVY8-F1
#
_cell.length_a   1.000
_cell.length_b   1.000
_cell.length_c   1.000
_cell.angle_alpha   90.00
_cell.angle_beta   90.00
_cell.angle_gamma   90.00
#
_symmetry.space_group_name_H-M   'P 1'
#
loop_
_entity.id
_entity.type
_entity.pdbx_description
1 polymer ?
#
loop_
_entity_poly.entity_id
_entity_poly.type
_entity_poly.pdbx_seq_one_letter_code
_entity_poly.pdbx_strand_id
1 'polypeptide(L)'
;MAQEKKSDFTVSYSSPSNEPFAITNSIPAPSTSSVQDKTTYLSALREAVISAQDQINKELTDRMEQDKSRATDGNPAAAKGVDEALEEENYGEEVQGED
;
A
#
# COMPACT_ATOMS: atom_id res chain seq x y z
N MET A 1 14.27 19.41 -33.37
CA MET A 1 13.19 18.64 -32.71
C MET A 1 13.31 18.92 -31.23
N ALA A 2 12.26 19.45 -30.57
CA ALA A 2 12.30 19.70 -29.13
C ALA A 2 12.18 18.35 -28.40
N GLN A 3 13.14 18.05 -27.54
CA GLN A 3 13.14 16.81 -26.75
C GLN A 3 12.08 16.96 -25.65
N GLU A 4 11.08 16.06 -25.61
CA GLU A 4 10.12 16.02 -24.51
C GLU A 4 10.85 15.73 -23.22
N LYS A 5 10.82 16.70 -22.29
CA LYS A 5 11.40 16.53 -20.97
C LYS A 5 10.41 15.72 -20.14
N LYS A 6 10.87 14.63 -19.54
CA LYS A 6 10.07 13.79 -18.63
C LYS A 6 10.58 13.95 -17.20
N SER A 7 9.67 13.86 -16.26
CA SER A 7 9.96 13.78 -14.83
C SER A 7 9.47 12.42 -14.33
N ASP A 8 10.12 11.86 -13.33
CA ASP A 8 9.69 10.59 -12.76
C ASP A 8 9.14 10.80 -11.35
N PHE A 9 8.00 10.18 -11.08
CA PHE A 9 7.44 10.02 -9.74
C PHE A 9 7.78 8.62 -9.26
N THR A 10 8.54 8.53 -8.18
CA THR A 10 9.08 7.26 -7.66
C THR A 10 8.66 7.02 -6.22
N VAL A 11 8.26 5.79 -5.92
CA VAL A 11 8.01 5.29 -4.56
C VAL A 11 8.92 4.09 -4.33
N SER A 12 9.52 4.00 -3.14
CA SER A 12 10.34 2.87 -2.73
C SER A 12 9.90 2.38 -1.36
N TYR A 13 9.67 1.08 -1.24
CA TYR A 13 9.38 0.39 0.00
C TYR A 13 10.51 -0.57 0.35
N SER A 14 10.84 -0.62 1.65
CA SER A 14 11.81 -1.54 2.21
C SER A 14 11.30 -2.06 3.54
N SER A 15 11.55 -3.34 3.82
CA SER A 15 11.18 -3.98 5.09
C SER A 15 12.27 -4.99 5.50
N PRO A 16 12.43 -5.27 6.81
CA PRO A 16 13.34 -6.31 7.28
C PRO A 16 12.90 -7.74 6.91
N SER A 17 11.59 -7.97 6.74
CA SER A 17 11.00 -9.31 6.58
C SER A 17 10.38 -9.54 5.20
N ASN A 18 10.16 -8.49 4.43
CA ASN A 18 9.50 -8.53 3.13
C ASN A 18 10.40 -7.93 2.04
N GLU A 19 10.42 -8.55 0.86
CA GLU A 19 11.23 -8.13 -0.30
C GLU A 19 10.95 -6.66 -0.68
N PRO A 20 11.95 -5.82 -0.98
CA PRO A 20 11.69 -4.43 -1.36
C PRO A 20 10.88 -4.33 -2.66
N PHE A 21 10.10 -3.26 -2.81
CA PHE A 21 9.44 -2.94 -4.08
C PHE A 21 9.53 -1.46 -4.41
N ALA A 22 9.41 -1.12 -5.69
CA ALA A 22 9.40 0.25 -6.15
C ALA A 22 8.39 0.45 -7.27
N ILE A 23 7.79 1.65 -7.29
CA ILE A 23 6.87 2.09 -8.33
C ILE A 23 7.50 3.31 -9.00
N THR A 24 7.55 3.31 -10.33
CA THR A 24 8.04 4.45 -11.12
C THR A 24 7.00 4.81 -12.17
N ASN A 25 6.49 6.03 -12.08
CA ASN A 25 5.57 6.60 -13.05
C ASN A 25 6.25 7.77 -13.77
N SER A 26 6.39 7.66 -15.09
CA SER A 26 6.94 8.74 -15.89
C SER A 26 5.85 9.74 -16.24
N ILE A 27 6.06 11.00 -15.87
CA ILE A 27 5.13 12.11 -16.05
C ILE A 27 5.73 13.15 -17.00
N PRO A 28 4.90 13.74 -17.89
CA PRO A 28 5.38 14.75 -18.84
C PRO A 28 5.84 15.99 -18.08
N ALA A 29 7.10 16.40 -18.20
CA ALA A 29 7.54 17.63 -17.55
C ALA A 29 6.90 18.85 -18.26
N PRO A 30 6.62 19.94 -17.53
CA PRO A 30 6.04 21.12 -18.14
C PRO A 30 7.03 21.74 -19.14
N SER A 31 6.61 21.82 -20.40
CA SER A 31 7.42 22.35 -21.51
C SER A 31 7.75 23.84 -21.34
N THR A 32 6.84 24.59 -20.72
CA THR A 32 7.03 26.00 -20.39
C THR A 32 6.45 26.34 -19.01
N SER A 33 6.57 27.60 -18.58
CA SER A 33 5.94 28.09 -17.34
C SER A 33 4.47 28.50 -17.52
N SER A 34 3.87 28.24 -18.68
CA SER A 34 2.46 28.56 -18.96
C SER A 34 1.52 27.84 -17.98
N VAL A 35 0.36 28.46 -17.72
CA VAL A 35 -0.67 27.86 -16.86
C VAL A 35 -1.16 26.53 -17.44
N GLN A 36 -1.26 26.44 -18.77
CA GLN A 36 -1.69 25.23 -19.46
C GLN A 36 -0.73 24.07 -19.23
N ASP A 37 0.58 24.27 -19.46
CA ASP A 37 1.58 23.21 -19.30
C ASP A 37 1.70 22.77 -17.84
N LYS A 38 1.59 23.71 -16.88
CA LYS A 38 1.54 23.40 -15.45
C LYS A 38 0.30 22.58 -15.09
N THR A 39 -0.85 22.92 -15.66
CA THR A 39 -2.09 22.18 -15.42
C THR A 39 -1.97 20.75 -15.93
N THR A 40 -1.46 20.55 -17.14
CA THR A 40 -1.21 19.22 -17.70
C THR A 40 -0.24 18.40 -16.84
N TYR A 41 0.87 18.99 -16.41
CA TYR A 41 1.82 18.32 -15.51
C TYR A 41 1.18 17.92 -14.17
N LEU A 42 0.43 18.83 -13.53
CA LEU A 42 -0.20 18.57 -12.24
C LEU A 42 -1.32 17.53 -12.33
N SER A 43 -2.10 17.51 -13.42
CA SER A 43 -3.08 16.45 -13.67
C SER A 43 -2.41 15.08 -13.79
N ALA A 44 -1.35 14.98 -14.60
CA ALA A 44 -0.61 13.73 -14.77
C ALA A 44 0.06 13.28 -13.45
N LEU A 45 0.61 14.21 -12.67
CA LEU A 45 1.14 13.92 -11.34
C LEU A 45 0.05 13.38 -10.40
N ARG A 46 -1.14 13.98 -10.41
CA ARG A 46 -2.26 13.53 -9.57
C ARG A 46 -2.68 12.10 -9.92
N GLU A 47 -2.79 11.80 -11.21
CA GLU A 47 -3.10 10.44 -11.69
C GLU A 47 -2.01 9.44 -11.28
N ALA A 48 -0.74 9.80 -11.42
CA ALA A 48 0.39 8.97 -11.01
C ALA A 48 0.38 8.68 -9.49
N VAL A 49 -0.01 9.65 -8.67
CA VAL A 49 -0.15 9.49 -7.21
C VAL A 49 -1.30 8.54 -6.87
N ILE A 50 -2.48 8.71 -7.49
CA ILE A 50 -3.63 7.82 -7.25
C ILE A 50 -3.28 6.38 -7.65
N SER A 51 -2.68 6.20 -8.83
CA SER A 51 -2.27 4.87 -9.30
C SER A 51 -1.23 4.22 -8.37
N ALA A 52 -0.25 5.00 -7.90
CA ALA A 52 0.73 4.48 -6.95
C ALA A 52 0.08 4.12 -5.61
N GLN A 53 -0.88 4.91 -5.12
CA GLN A 53 -1.61 4.59 -3.91
C GLN A 53 -2.35 3.25 -4.02
N ASP A 54 -3.04 3.01 -5.13
CA ASP A 54 -3.74 1.74 -5.37
C ASP A 54 -2.77 0.56 -5.40
N GLN A 55 -1.63 0.72 -6.08
CA GLN A 55 -0.58 -0.31 -6.14
C GLN A 55 0.05 -0.59 -4.77
N ILE A 56 0.33 0.46 -3.98
CA ILE A 56 0.87 0.33 -2.63
C ILE A 56 -0.13 -0.42 -1.74
N ASN A 57 -1.41 -0.03 -1.77
CA ASN A 57 -2.43 -0.67 -0.95
C ASN A 57 -2.56 -2.16 -1.30
N LYS A 58 -2.57 -2.49 -2.58
CA LYS A 58 -2.57 -3.89 -3.03
C LYS A 58 -1.34 -4.64 -2.50
N GLU A 59 -0.16 -4.13 -2.77
CA GLU A 59 1.10 -4.79 -2.40
C GLU A 59 1.24 -4.98 -0.88
N LEU A 60 0.86 -3.99 -0.09
CA LEU A 60 0.87 -4.10 1.37
C LEU A 60 -0.18 -5.08 1.90
N THR A 61 -1.36 -5.13 1.29
CA THR A 61 -2.40 -6.10 1.66
C THR A 61 -1.95 -7.53 1.37
N ASP A 62 -1.42 -7.78 0.16
CA ASP A 62 -0.90 -9.09 -0.22
C ASP A 62 0.22 -9.54 0.73
N ARG A 63 1.06 -8.62 1.20
CA ARG A 63 2.13 -8.91 2.17
C ARG A 63 1.60 -9.16 3.58
N MET A 64 0.55 -8.48 4.02
CA MET A 64 -0.10 -8.76 5.29
C MET A 64 -0.66 -10.19 5.32
N GLU A 65 -1.24 -10.66 4.22
CA GLU A 65 -1.71 -12.04 4.09
C GLU A 65 -0.56 -13.06 4.12
N GLN A 66 0.55 -12.76 3.45
CA GLN A 66 1.77 -13.56 3.52
C GLN A 66 2.36 -13.60 4.94
N ASP A 67 2.36 -12.46 5.64
CA ASP A 67 2.82 -12.37 7.03
C ASP A 67 1.91 -13.15 7.97
N LYS A 68 0.59 -13.09 7.79
CA LYS A 68 -0.38 -13.89 8.55
C LYS A 68 -0.12 -15.39 8.36
N SER A 69 0.12 -15.83 7.11
CA SER A 69 0.43 -17.23 6.79
C SER A 69 1.77 -17.69 7.38
N ARG A 70 2.81 -16.83 7.35
CA ARG A 70 4.10 -17.13 7.97
C ARG A 70 4.01 -17.25 9.49
N ALA A 71 3.20 -16.41 10.13
CA ALA A 71 2.99 -16.46 11.57
C ALA A 71 2.31 -17.76 12.01
N THR A 72 1.38 -18.30 11.21
CA THR A 72 0.72 -19.59 11.49
C THR A 72 1.65 -20.79 11.28
N ASP A 73 2.55 -20.73 10.29
CA ASP A 73 3.47 -21.83 9.97
C ASP A 73 4.68 -21.90 10.90
N GLY A 74 5.14 -20.76 11.44
CA GLY A 74 6.35 -20.66 12.25
C GLY A 74 6.20 -21.05 13.72
N ASN A 75 5.00 -20.93 14.29
CA ASN A 75 4.68 -21.40 15.64
C ASN A 75 3.14 -21.38 15.85
N PRO A 76 2.43 -22.53 15.87
CA PRO A 76 0.98 -22.55 16.11
C PRO A 76 0.56 -21.98 17.47
N ALA A 77 1.50 -21.77 18.40
CA ALA A 77 1.27 -21.09 19.68
C ALA A 77 1.45 -19.56 19.63
N ALA A 78 2.04 -18.98 18.59
CA ALA A 78 2.13 -17.52 18.41
C ALA A 78 0.90 -16.93 17.70
N ALA A 79 0.10 -17.77 17.03
CA ALA A 79 -1.25 -17.46 16.58
C ALA A 79 -2.27 -17.39 17.75
N LYS A 80 -1.91 -17.86 18.96
CA LYS A 80 -2.77 -17.82 20.17
C LYS A 80 -2.92 -16.42 20.82
N GLY A 81 -2.70 -15.35 20.07
CA GLY A 81 -3.00 -13.99 20.54
C GLY A 81 -4.47 -13.63 20.33
N VAL A 82 -5.07 -14.12 19.25
CA VAL A 82 -6.49 -13.97 18.93
C VAL A 82 -6.89 -15.23 18.19
N ASP A 83 -7.53 -16.15 18.90
CA ASP A 83 -8.22 -17.27 18.26
C ASP A 83 -9.46 -16.68 17.58
N GLU A 84 -9.33 -16.30 16.31
CA GLU A 84 -10.39 -15.62 15.53
C GLU A 84 -11.69 -16.43 15.51
N ALA A 85 -11.63 -17.75 15.68
CA ALA A 85 -12.82 -18.59 15.83
C ALA A 85 -13.49 -18.40 17.21
N LEU A 86 -12.69 -18.24 18.27
CA LEU A 86 -13.18 -17.95 19.61
C LEU A 86 -13.72 -16.52 19.73
N GLU A 87 -13.19 -15.57 18.95
CA GLU A 87 -13.66 -14.19 18.89
C GLU A 87 -14.97 -14.06 18.08
N GLU A 88 -15.13 -14.81 16.99
CA GLU A 88 -16.39 -14.91 16.24
C GLU A 88 -17.52 -15.59 17.04
N GLU A 89 -17.22 -16.63 17.82
CA GLU A 89 -18.24 -17.32 18.65
C GLU A 89 -18.73 -16.47 19.83
N ASN A 90 -17.94 -15.52 20.32
CA ASN A 90 -18.33 -14.60 21.40
C ASN A 90 -18.97 -13.29 20.91
N TYR A 91 -19.09 -13.09 19.59
CA TYR A 91 -19.68 -11.88 18.99
C TYR A 91 -21.22 -11.93 19.06
N GLY A 92 -21.77 -11.93 20.28
CA GLY A 92 -23.22 -12.00 20.50
C GLY A 92 -23.67 -12.21 21.95
N GLU A 93 -22.78 -12.59 22.86
CA GLU A 93 -23.05 -12.60 24.30
C GLU A 93 -22.27 -11.47 24.99
N GLU A 94 -23.00 -10.53 25.57
CA GLU A 94 -22.45 -9.60 26.57
C GLU A 94 -21.86 -10.46 27.69
N VAL A 95 -20.54 -10.55 27.82
CA VAL A 95 -19.89 -11.17 28.98
C VAL A 95 -20.24 -10.33 30.22
N GLN A 96 -21.39 -10.64 30.82
CA GLN A 96 -21.69 -10.23 32.19
C GLN A 96 -20.68 -10.94 33.08
N GLY A 97 -19.63 -10.21 33.46
CA GLY A 97 -18.83 -10.57 34.61
C GLY A 97 -19.71 -10.54 35.84
N GLU A 98 -19.95 -11.70 36.44
CA GLU A 98 -20.53 -11.84 37.77
C GLU A 98 -19.50 -11.37 38.82
N ASP A 99 -19.87 -10.34 39.59
CA ASP A 99 -19.51 -10.13 41.00
C ASP A 99 -20.77 -9.65 41.75
#